data_AF-A0A662KZB4-F1
#
_entry.id   AF-A0A662KZB4-F1
#
_cell.length_a   1.000
_cell.length_b   1.000
_cell.length_c   1.000
_cell.angle_alpha   90.00
_cell.angle_beta   90.00
_cell.angle_gamma   90.00
#
_symmetry.space_group_name_H-M   'P 1'
#
loop_
_entity.id
_entity.type
_entity.pdbx_description
1 polymer ?
#
loop_
_entity_poly.entity_id
_entity_poly.type
_entity_poly.pdbx_seq_one_letter_code
_entity_poly.pdbx_strand_id
1 'polypeptide(L)'
;MGEIFVFEKMDSMRPNLRSLNDREGVFILDRRGNIIFANDKASDIYKIRRELKKALSEKRMSIQNGSKEIVLYPIFDNNHLKFFFGIVRDMEDIIKIKKILDITYESVKNFREDIAHYFFNPLAIAKGYLNLISEKNLTAEDKLKIEKVKTAIERIEAVVKNIVMNGKICE
;
A
#
# COMPACT_ATOMS: atom_id res chain seq x y z
N MET A 1 -24.33 16.66 -35.92
CA MET A 1 -25.21 15.49 -35.76
C MET A 1 -24.50 14.17 -36.10
N GLY A 2 -23.57 14.12 -37.07
CA GLY A 2 -22.88 12.86 -37.43
C GLY A 2 -21.99 12.21 -36.36
N GLU A 3 -21.34 12.99 -35.47
CA GLU A 3 -20.44 12.43 -34.44
C GLU A 3 -21.18 11.70 -33.30
N ILE A 4 -22.38 12.17 -32.91
CA ILE A 4 -23.23 11.51 -31.87
C ILE A 4 -23.61 10.10 -32.33
N PHE A 5 -23.97 9.95 -33.60
CA PHE A 5 -24.28 8.66 -34.19
C PHE A 5 -23.09 7.70 -34.23
N VAL A 6 -21.84 8.18 -34.24
CA VAL A 6 -20.67 7.28 -34.20
C VAL A 6 -20.50 6.69 -32.80
N PHE A 7 -20.74 7.45 -31.74
CA PHE A 7 -20.61 6.95 -30.36
C PHE A 7 -21.77 6.03 -29.96
N GLU A 8 -23.01 6.35 -30.34
CA GLU A 8 -24.16 5.44 -30.16
C GLU A 8 -24.00 4.16 -31.00
N LYS A 9 -23.40 4.28 -32.18
CA LYS A 9 -23.06 3.12 -33.03
C LYS A 9 -21.87 2.34 -32.49
N MET A 10 -20.95 2.96 -31.75
CA MET A 10 -19.88 2.26 -31.01
C MET A 10 -20.45 1.48 -29.83
N ASP A 11 -21.47 1.97 -29.14
CA ASP A 11 -22.13 1.22 -28.06
C ASP A 11 -22.84 -0.05 -28.59
N SER A 12 -23.46 0.04 -29.78
CA SER A 12 -24.08 -1.09 -30.47
C SER A 12 -23.08 -2.00 -31.22
N MET A 13 -21.97 -1.45 -31.72
CA MET A 13 -20.85 -2.20 -32.29
C MET A 13 -19.88 -2.64 -31.19
N ARG A 14 -20.34 -3.41 -30.19
CA ARG A 14 -19.55 -4.03 -29.10
C ARG A 14 -18.04 -3.94 -29.36
N PRO A 15 -17.39 -2.80 -29.07
CA PRO A 15 -15.99 -2.67 -29.34
C PRO A 15 -15.36 -3.63 -28.35
N ASN A 16 -14.19 -4.16 -28.68
CA ASN A 16 -13.44 -5.04 -27.77
C ASN A 16 -12.98 -4.34 -26.47
N LEU A 17 -13.76 -3.41 -25.91
CA LEU A 17 -13.77 -2.94 -24.52
C LEU A 17 -14.29 -4.01 -23.54
N ARG A 18 -14.46 -5.26 -23.97
CA ARG A 18 -14.48 -6.43 -23.06
C ARG A 18 -13.10 -6.72 -22.44
N SER A 19 -12.09 -5.96 -22.81
CA SER A 19 -10.73 -6.11 -22.34
C SER A 19 -10.44 -5.06 -21.27
N LEU A 20 -10.18 -5.54 -20.05
CA LEU A 20 -9.66 -4.86 -18.85
C LEU A 20 -10.71 -4.56 -17.76
N ASN A 21 -11.07 -5.63 -17.03
CA ASN A 21 -11.69 -5.65 -15.70
C ASN A 21 -13.04 -4.93 -15.53
N ASP A 22 -14.06 -5.68 -15.08
CA ASP A 22 -15.41 -5.21 -14.64
C ASP A 22 -15.41 -4.15 -13.50
N ARG A 23 -14.25 -3.59 -13.15
CA ARG A 23 -14.01 -2.65 -12.04
C ARG A 23 -13.80 -1.21 -12.48
N GLU A 24 -13.52 -0.94 -13.76
CA GLU A 24 -13.23 0.43 -14.23
C GLU A 24 -14.46 1.07 -14.90
N GLY A 25 -14.76 2.31 -14.50
CA GLY A 25 -15.71 3.18 -15.17
C GLY A 25 -15.02 3.97 -16.29
N VAL A 26 -15.67 4.12 -17.43
CA VAL A 26 -15.13 4.87 -18.56
C VAL A 26 -16.15 5.90 -19.02
N PHE A 27 -15.68 7.11 -19.35
CA PHE A 27 -16.51 8.17 -19.86
C PHE A 27 -15.77 9.09 -20.82
N ILE A 28 -16.51 9.85 -21.62
CA ILE A 28 -15.98 10.80 -22.59
C ILE A 28 -16.65 12.15 -22.36
N LEU A 29 -15.85 13.22 -22.34
CA LEU A 29 -16.33 14.59 -22.29
C LEU A 29 -16.04 15.32 -23.60
N ASP A 30 -16.91 16.25 -23.98
CA ASP A 30 -16.62 17.23 -25.02
C ASP A 30 -15.54 18.24 -24.55
N ARG A 31 -15.04 19.06 -25.48
CA ARG A 31 -14.11 20.17 -25.18
C ARG A 31 -14.61 21.19 -24.15
N ARG A 32 -15.91 21.20 -23.81
CA ARG A 32 -16.56 22.09 -22.84
C ARG A 32 -16.82 21.37 -21.49
N GLY A 33 -16.37 20.13 -21.33
CA GLY A 33 -16.59 19.31 -20.13
C GLY A 33 -18.02 18.80 -19.98
N ASN A 34 -18.78 18.65 -21.07
CA ASN A 34 -20.07 17.95 -21.06
C ASN A 34 -19.87 16.48 -21.36
N ILE A 35 -20.57 15.61 -20.63
CA ILE A 35 -20.50 14.16 -20.82
C ILE A 35 -21.17 13.80 -22.14
N ILE A 36 -20.39 13.19 -23.04
CA ILE A 36 -20.85 12.61 -24.31
C ILE A 36 -21.22 11.13 -24.11
N PHE A 37 -20.43 10.42 -23.32
CA PHE A 37 -20.58 8.98 -23.08
C PHE A 37 -20.16 8.65 -21.66
N ALA A 38 -20.82 7.66 -21.05
CA ALA A 38 -20.45 7.07 -19.78
C ALA A 38 -20.98 5.63 -19.72
N ASN A 39 -20.15 4.68 -19.33
CA ASN A 39 -20.63 3.32 -19.05
C ASN A 39 -21.32 3.25 -17.68
N ASP A 40 -21.98 2.14 -17.39
CA ASP A 40 -22.73 1.94 -16.13
C ASP A 40 -21.87 2.15 -14.87
N LYS A 41 -20.60 1.72 -14.92
CA LYS A 41 -19.63 1.88 -13.83
C LYS A 41 -19.19 3.33 -13.61
N ALA A 42 -19.32 4.18 -14.63
CA ALA A 42 -19.08 5.61 -14.56
C ALA A 42 -20.36 6.43 -14.34
N SER A 43 -21.52 5.82 -14.07
CA SER A 43 -22.77 6.56 -13.86
C SER A 43 -22.70 7.62 -12.74
N ASP A 44 -21.84 7.44 -11.75
CA ASP A 44 -21.62 8.42 -10.69
C ASP A 44 -21.02 9.75 -11.18
N ILE A 45 -20.39 9.79 -12.37
CA ILE A 45 -19.83 11.04 -12.92
C ILE A 45 -20.91 12.11 -13.13
N TYR A 46 -22.16 11.70 -13.38
CA TYR A 46 -23.26 12.64 -13.56
C TYR A 46 -23.52 13.45 -12.29
N LYS A 47 -23.26 12.88 -11.11
CA LYS A 47 -23.40 13.55 -9.80
C LYS A 47 -22.33 14.61 -9.59
N ILE A 48 -21.11 14.38 -10.10
CA ILE A 48 -19.94 15.26 -9.91
C ILE A 48 -19.63 16.13 -11.15
N ARG A 49 -20.58 16.30 -12.07
CA ARG A 49 -20.38 17.07 -13.32
C ARG A 49 -19.83 18.48 -13.09
N ARG A 50 -20.26 19.17 -12.03
CA ARG A 50 -19.79 20.52 -11.70
C ARG A 50 -18.31 20.52 -11.30
N GLU A 51 -17.91 19.54 -10.50
CA GLU A 51 -16.53 19.37 -10.06
C GLU A 51 -15.62 19.00 -11.23
N LEU A 52 -16.07 18.13 -12.14
CA LEU A 52 -15.34 17.80 -13.37
C LEU A 52 -15.08 19.04 -14.23
N LYS A 53 -16.09 19.90 -14.42
CA LYS A 53 -15.92 21.17 -15.15
C LYS A 53 -14.93 22.11 -14.46
N LYS A 54 -14.98 22.20 -13.14
CA LYS A 54 -14.03 22.99 -12.35
C LYS A 54 -12.61 22.43 -12.48
N ALA A 55 -12.41 21.13 -12.32
CA ALA A 55 -11.12 20.47 -12.47
C ALA A 55 -10.52 20.69 -13.86
N LEU A 56 -11.32 20.59 -14.93
CA LEU A 56 -10.88 20.91 -16.29
C LEU A 56 -10.45 22.37 -16.44
N SER A 57 -11.18 23.32 -15.84
CA SER A 57 -10.80 24.74 -15.86
C SER A 57 -9.49 25.00 -15.11
N GLU A 58 -9.22 24.23 -14.06
CA GLU A 58 -7.98 24.27 -13.26
C GLU A 58 -6.87 23.40 -13.86
N LYS A 59 -7.08 22.80 -15.04
CA LYS A 59 -6.17 21.84 -15.69
C LYS A 59 -5.77 20.65 -14.81
N ARG A 60 -6.63 20.26 -13.85
CA ARG A 60 -6.45 19.06 -13.03
C ARG A 60 -6.87 17.83 -13.82
N MET A 61 -5.90 16.96 -14.09
CA MET A 61 -6.10 15.72 -14.85
C MET A 61 -6.38 14.51 -13.94
N SER A 62 -6.35 14.67 -12.62
CA SER A 62 -6.78 13.67 -11.65
C SER A 62 -7.63 14.30 -10.56
N ILE A 63 -8.69 13.61 -10.16
CA ILE A 63 -9.66 14.03 -9.16
C ILE A 63 -9.95 12.83 -8.26
N GLN A 64 -9.94 13.05 -6.96
CA GLN A 64 -10.35 12.05 -5.99
C GLN A 64 -11.76 12.35 -5.51
N ASN A 65 -12.64 11.35 -5.58
CA ASN A 65 -14.01 11.43 -5.09
C ASN A 65 -14.30 10.22 -4.19
N GLY A 66 -14.11 10.40 -2.88
CA GLY A 66 -14.20 9.31 -1.91
C GLY A 66 -13.14 8.23 -2.19
N SER A 67 -13.57 6.97 -2.34
CA SER A 67 -12.70 5.86 -2.72
C SER A 67 -12.39 5.82 -4.22
N LYS A 68 -13.01 6.66 -5.04
CA LYS A 68 -12.82 6.63 -6.50
C LYS A 68 -11.76 7.63 -6.94
N GLU A 69 -10.85 7.16 -7.79
CA GLU A 69 -9.92 7.99 -8.53
C GLU A 69 -10.46 8.22 -9.94
N ILE A 70 -10.45 9.47 -10.39
CA ILE A 70 -10.90 9.86 -11.71
C ILE A 70 -9.74 10.51 -12.45
N VAL A 71 -9.30 9.89 -13.54
CA VAL A 71 -8.20 10.39 -14.36
C VAL A 71 -8.73 10.81 -15.73
N LEU A 72 -8.33 12.00 -16.17
CA LEU A 72 -8.74 12.62 -17.41
C LEU A 72 -7.56 12.71 -18.38
N TYR A 73 -7.75 12.20 -19.59
CA TYR A 73 -6.78 12.21 -20.67
C TYR A 73 -7.32 13.08 -21.82
N PRO A 74 -6.67 14.20 -22.16
CA PRO A 74 -7.07 15.00 -23.32
C PRO A 74 -6.74 14.27 -24.63
N ILE A 75 -7.70 14.24 -25.55
CA ILE A 75 -7.54 13.69 -26.90
C ILE A 75 -7.47 14.83 -27.90
N PHE A 76 -6.39 14.85 -28.67
CA PHE A 76 -6.12 15.85 -29.69
C PHE A 76 -6.24 15.27 -31.10
N ASP A 77 -6.74 16.06 -32.03
CA ASP A 77 -6.73 15.80 -33.47
C ASP A 77 -6.12 17.02 -34.16
N ASN A 78 -5.07 16.82 -34.95
CA ASN A 78 -4.32 17.91 -35.59
C ASN A 78 -3.98 19.06 -34.63
N ASN A 79 -3.51 18.73 -33.43
CA ASN A 79 -3.14 19.67 -32.37
C ASN A 79 -4.32 20.46 -31.76
N HIS A 80 -5.56 20.14 -32.13
CA HIS A 80 -6.76 20.70 -31.54
C HIS A 80 -7.39 19.72 -30.57
N LEU A 81 -7.65 20.18 -29.34
CA LEU A 81 -8.37 19.39 -28.35
C LEU A 81 -9.78 19.06 -28.88
N LYS A 82 -10.07 17.76 -29.01
CA LYS A 82 -11.37 17.26 -29.44
C LYS A 82 -12.24 16.86 -28.25
N PHE A 83 -11.72 15.98 -27.39
CA PHE A 83 -12.45 15.36 -26.29
C PHE A 83 -11.54 15.15 -25.09
N PHE A 84 -12.14 14.81 -23.95
CA PHE A 84 -11.43 14.20 -22.82
C PHE A 84 -11.93 12.78 -22.62
N PHE A 85 -11.00 11.85 -22.44
CA PHE A 85 -11.27 10.48 -22.05
C PHE A 85 -11.05 10.33 -20.55
N GLY A 86 -12.05 9.86 -19.84
CA GLY A 86 -12.04 9.72 -18.39
C GLY A 86 -12.08 8.25 -17.97
N ILE A 87 -11.23 7.90 -17.00
CA ILE A 87 -11.25 6.60 -16.32
C ILE A 87 -11.62 6.84 -14.86
N VAL A 88 -12.53 6.04 -14.34
CA VAL A 88 -12.91 5.97 -12.93
C VAL A 88 -12.43 4.64 -12.37
N ARG A 89 -11.57 4.68 -11.36
CA ARG A 89 -11.06 3.50 -10.66
C ARG A 89 -11.57 3.49 -9.24
N ASP A 90 -12.05 2.35 -8.78
CA ASP A 90 -12.31 2.15 -7.36
C ASP A 90 -11.01 1.76 -6.65
N MET A 91 -10.62 2.57 -5.68
CA MET A 91 -9.41 2.40 -4.88
C MET A 91 -9.73 1.81 -3.50
N GLU A 92 -10.97 1.39 -3.21
CA GLU A 92 -11.36 0.89 -1.89
C GLU A 92 -10.46 -0.25 -1.40
N ASP A 93 -10.21 -1.25 -2.25
CA ASP A 93 -9.32 -2.38 -1.93
C ASP A 93 -7.90 -1.89 -1.63
N ILE A 94 -7.38 -0.94 -2.43
CA ILE A 94 -6.03 -0.39 -2.27
C ILE A 94 -5.92 0.39 -0.96
N ILE A 95 -6.94 1.20 -0.63
CA ILE A 95 -7.02 1.96 0.62
C ILE A 95 -7.07 1.02 1.82
N LYS A 96 -7.87 -0.05 1.76
CA LYS A 96 -7.96 -1.06 2.82
C LYS A 96 -6.63 -1.79 3.02
N ILE A 97 -6.01 -2.25 1.94
CA ILE A 97 -4.71 -2.93 1.98
C ILE A 97 -3.64 -2.02 2.57
N LYS A 98 -3.58 -0.75 2.14
CA LYS A 98 -2.65 0.23 2.69
C LYS A 98 -2.82 0.40 4.20
N LYS A 99 -4.07 0.53 4.67
CA LYS A 99 -4.37 0.66 6.10
C LYS A 99 -3.94 -0.57 6.90
N ILE A 100 -4.20 -1.78 6.39
CA ILE A 100 -3.78 -3.03 7.04
C ILE A 100 -2.25 -3.11 7.08
N LEU A 101 -1.57 -2.72 6.01
CA LEU A 101 -0.12 -2.70 5.93
C LEU A 101 0.47 -1.74 6.96
N ASP A 102 -0.08 -0.52 7.08
CA ASP A 102 0.38 0.48 8.05
C ASP A 102 0.23 -0.04 9.49
N ILE A 103 -0.92 -0.63 9.82
CA ILE A 103 -1.17 -1.23 11.15
C ILE A 103 -0.20 -2.39 11.42
N THR A 104 0.00 -3.27 10.44
CA THR A 104 0.90 -4.42 10.57
C THR A 104 2.34 -3.96 10.74
N TYR A 105 2.76 -2.94 10.01
CA TYR A 105 4.08 -2.35 10.10
C TYR A 105 4.35 -1.79 11.49
N GLU A 106 3.43 -0.99 12.04
CA GLU A 106 3.56 -0.46 13.40
C GLU A 106 3.57 -1.58 14.45
N SER A 107 2.73 -2.61 14.29
CA SER A 107 2.75 -3.77 15.19
C SER A 107 4.08 -4.51 15.17
N VAL A 108 4.69 -4.69 14.00
CA VAL A 108 6.01 -5.34 13.88
C VAL A 108 7.11 -4.46 14.47
N LYS A 109 7.04 -3.14 14.26
CA LYS A 109 7.99 -2.18 14.84
C LYS A 109 7.93 -2.23 16.37
N ASN A 110 6.73 -2.13 16.95
CA ASN A 110 6.54 -2.20 18.41
C ASN A 110 7.00 -3.55 18.96
N PHE A 111 6.68 -4.65 18.28
CA PHE A 111 7.17 -5.98 18.66
C PHE A 111 8.71 -6.03 18.72
N ARG A 112 9.41 -5.44 17.75
CA ARG A 112 10.88 -5.38 17.75
C ARG A 112 11.44 -4.55 18.90
N GLU A 113 10.83 -3.40 19.19
CA GLU A 113 11.20 -2.54 20.31
C GLU A 113 10.99 -3.27 21.64
N ASP A 114 9.82 -3.88 21.84
CA ASP A 114 9.49 -4.68 23.02
C ASP A 114 10.48 -5.82 23.22
N ILE A 115 10.82 -6.58 22.18
CA ILE A 115 11.80 -7.67 22.30
C ILE A 115 13.17 -7.16 22.73
N ALA A 116 13.64 -6.03 22.18
CA ALA A 116 14.91 -5.45 22.58
C ALA A 116 14.90 -5.09 24.08
N HIS A 117 13.81 -4.49 24.56
CA HIS A 117 13.66 -4.11 25.96
C HIS A 117 13.50 -5.30 26.91
N TYR A 118 12.64 -6.27 26.57
CA TYR A 118 12.32 -7.39 27.46
C TYR A 118 13.34 -8.51 27.44
N PHE A 119 14.10 -8.68 26.35
CA PHE A 119 15.06 -9.78 26.21
C PHE A 119 16.49 -9.28 26.09
N PHE A 120 16.83 -8.54 25.04
CA PHE A 120 18.24 -8.22 24.77
C PHE A 120 18.88 -7.38 25.88
N ASN A 121 18.15 -6.42 26.45
CA ASN A 121 18.67 -5.60 27.53
C ASN A 121 18.99 -6.42 28.80
N PRO A 122 18.05 -7.19 29.39
CA PRO A 122 18.37 -8.08 30.51
C PRO A 122 19.45 -9.11 30.20
N LEU A 123 19.45 -9.72 29.01
CA LEU A 123 20.47 -10.71 28.62
C LEU A 123 21.86 -10.07 28.55
N ALA A 124 21.98 -8.86 28.00
CA ALA A 124 23.23 -8.12 27.97
C ALA A 124 23.75 -7.81 29.39
N ILE A 125 22.86 -7.39 30.29
CA ILE A 125 23.18 -7.16 31.72
C ILE A 125 23.67 -8.46 32.37
N ALA A 126 22.96 -9.57 32.18
CA ALA A 126 23.34 -10.87 32.72
C ALA A 126 24.72 -11.33 32.22
N LYS A 127 25.00 -11.19 30.92
CA LYS A 127 26.32 -11.48 30.34
C LYS A 127 27.42 -10.59 30.94
N GLY A 128 27.14 -9.29 31.12
CA GLY A 128 28.06 -8.36 31.76
C GLY A 128 28.45 -8.81 33.17
N TYR A 129 27.47 -9.16 34.01
CA TYR A 129 27.75 -9.68 35.34
C TYR A 129 28.53 -11.00 35.33
N LEU A 130 28.20 -11.94 34.44
CA LEU A 130 28.93 -13.20 34.32
C LEU A 130 30.39 -12.99 33.91
N ASN A 131 30.65 -12.02 33.03
CA ASN A 131 32.02 -11.66 32.63
C ASN A 131 32.81 -11.11 33.83
N LEU A 132 32.24 -10.18 34.59
CA LEU A 132 32.85 -9.63 35.81
C LEU A 132 33.16 -10.71 36.87
N ILE A 133 32.30 -11.73 36.99
CA ILE A 133 32.53 -12.85 37.90
C ILE A 133 33.67 -13.73 37.37
N SER A 134 33.71 -14.01 36.06
CA SER A 134 34.72 -14.87 35.45
C SER A 134 36.15 -14.33 35.51
N GLU A 135 36.32 -13.02 35.68
CA GLU A 135 37.62 -12.35 35.86
C GLU A 135 38.20 -12.52 37.28
N LYS A 136 37.43 -13.06 38.23
CA LYS A 136 37.89 -13.31 39.60
C LYS A 136 38.67 -14.63 39.72
N ASN A 137 39.45 -14.77 40.80
CA ASN A 137 40.09 -16.04 41.17
C ASN A 137 39.04 -17.06 41.63
N LEU A 138 38.50 -17.79 40.66
CA LEU A 138 37.47 -18.82 40.85
C LEU A 138 38.07 -20.23 40.73
N THR A 139 37.40 -21.19 41.38
CA THR A 139 37.71 -22.62 41.19
C THR A 139 37.40 -23.06 39.76
N ALA A 140 37.99 -24.18 39.32
CA ALA A 140 37.69 -24.76 38.00
C ALA A 140 36.21 -25.17 37.86
N GLU A 141 35.58 -25.60 38.96
CA GLU A 141 34.17 -25.97 38.98
C GLU A 141 33.25 -24.76 38.78
N ASP A 142 33.54 -23.63 39.44
CA ASP A 142 32.76 -22.40 39.30
C ASP A 142 32.90 -21.81 37.89
N LYS A 143 34.09 -21.87 37.30
CA LYS A 143 34.30 -21.47 35.89
C LYS A 143 33.43 -22.30 34.95
N LEU A 144 33.36 -23.62 35.15
CA LEU A 144 32.51 -24.50 34.34
C LEU A 144 31.02 -24.18 34.48
N LYS A 145 30.54 -23.85 35.69
CA LYS A 145 29.15 -23.43 35.92
C LYS A 145 28.84 -22.12 35.19
N ILE A 146 29.74 -21.14 35.26
CA ILE A 146 29.59 -19.85 34.56
C ILE A 146 29.52 -20.04 33.04
N GLU A 147 30.41 -20.84 32.47
CA GLU A 147 30.40 -21.11 31.03
C GLU A 147 29.09 -21.78 30.58
N LYS A 148 28.56 -22.75 31.35
CA LYS A 148 27.25 -23.34 31.06
C LYS A 148 26.12 -22.31 31.05
N VAL A 149 26.15 -21.35 31.97
CA VAL A 149 25.17 -20.26 32.02
C VAL A 149 25.34 -19.33 30.82
N LYS A 150 26.56 -18.94 30.45
CA LYS A 150 26.82 -18.12 29.26
C LYS A 150 26.27 -18.80 27.99
N THR A 151 26.55 -20.09 27.79
CA THR A 151 26.02 -20.85 26.65
C THR A 151 24.49 -20.88 26.65
N ALA A 152 23.85 -21.06 27.81
CA ALA A 152 22.39 -21.04 27.89
C ALA A 152 21.81 -19.66 27.50
N ILE A 153 22.43 -18.57 27.95
CA ILE A 153 22.03 -17.21 27.59
C ILE A 153 22.24 -16.95 26.09
N GLU A 154 23.34 -17.42 25.51
CA GLU A 154 23.61 -17.33 24.06
C GLU A 154 22.55 -18.05 23.22
N ARG A 155 22.12 -19.24 23.65
CA ARG A 155 21.03 -19.97 23.00
C ARG A 155 19.72 -19.18 23.04
N ILE A 156 19.36 -18.61 24.18
CA ILE A 156 18.18 -17.75 24.30
C ILE A 156 18.29 -16.55 23.36
N GLU A 157 19.45 -15.89 23.33
CA GLU A 157 19.68 -14.75 22.44
C GLU A 157 19.54 -15.13 20.96
N ALA A 158 20.05 -16.30 20.55
CA ALA A 158 19.93 -16.82 19.20
C ALA A 158 18.46 -17.06 18.79
N VAL A 159 17.67 -17.71 19.67
CA VAL A 159 16.24 -17.91 19.44
C VAL A 159 15.51 -16.58 19.31
N VAL A 160 15.74 -15.64 20.22
CA VAL A 160 15.07 -14.33 20.20
C VAL A 160 15.44 -13.55 18.93
N LYS A 161 16.70 -13.59 18.50
CA LYS A 161 17.14 -13.00 17.23
C LYS A 161 16.43 -13.63 16.04
N ASN A 162 16.30 -14.95 16.00
CA ASN A 162 15.59 -15.64 14.92
C ASN A 162 14.09 -15.33 14.89
N ILE A 163 13.45 -15.15 16.04
CA ILE A 163 12.05 -14.71 16.11
C ILE A 163 11.91 -13.30 15.52
N VAL A 164 12.79 -12.36 15.88
CA VAL A 164 12.74 -10.96 15.43
C VAL A 164 13.06 -10.79 13.94
N MET A 165 14.06 -11.52 13.46
CA MET A 165 14.58 -11.38 12.10
C MET A 165 13.82 -12.25 11.09
N ASN A 166 13.52 -13.48 11.49
CA ASN A 166 13.04 -14.54 10.59
C ASN A 166 11.63 -15.04 10.94
N GLY A 167 11.05 -14.63 12.08
CA GLY A 167 9.74 -15.12 12.54
C GLY A 167 9.74 -16.60 12.93
N LYS A 168 10.90 -17.18 13.24
CA LYS A 168 11.06 -18.62 13.53
C LYS A 168 11.55 -18.85 14.95
N ILE A 169 10.99 -19.88 15.60
CA ILE A 169 11.44 -20.36 16.90
C ILE A 169 12.48 -21.46 16.67
N CYS A 170 13.72 -21.07 16.45
CA CYS A 170 14.87 -21.96 16.32
C CYS A 170 16.14 -21.25 16.80
N GLU A 171 17.14 -22.02 17.25
CA GLU A 171 18.49 -21.52 17.54
C GLU A 171 19.28 -21.27 16.25
#